data_AF-A0A086PBE5-F1
#
_entry.id   AF-A0A086PBE5-F1
#
_cell.length_a   1.000
_cell.length_b   1.000
_cell.length_c   1.000
_cell.angle_alpha   90.00
_cell.angle_beta   90.00
_cell.angle_gamma   90.00
#
_symmetry.space_group_name_H-M   'P 1'
#
loop_
_entity.id
_entity.type
_entity.pdbx_description
1 polymer ?
#
loop_
_entity_poly.entity_id
_entity_poly.type
_entity_poly.pdbx_seq_one_letter_code
_entity_poly.pdbx_strand_id
1 'polypeptide(L)'
;MPSGMRAFDIEFSDAALLKRPQHAAALGRIFTGWSLIEAAVAGILGHLMHDNQRAAMALLGQFSTNNARLEAVKKVATELVDASELPAFLALMGRVKVHAKKRNDIAHGVWGVKEGAGHLVYRLSLKDFANVTLEFIPEMKAGNHIGPFADLMEKAEEFTLEALEKTEAEGSALLAELYGDLNQRIKAAAEA
;
A
#
# COMPACT_ATOMS: atom_id res chain seq x y z
N MET A 1 1.51 -24.53 -15.46
CA MET A 1 2.85 -23.91 -15.49
C MET A 1 2.70 -22.49 -14.94
N PRO A 2 3.60 -22.00 -14.08
CA PRO A 2 3.56 -20.60 -13.64
C PRO A 2 3.59 -19.66 -14.84
N SER A 3 2.79 -18.60 -14.80
CA SER A 3 2.75 -17.59 -15.86
C SER A 3 3.71 -16.48 -15.44
N GLY A 4 4.79 -16.25 -16.20
CA GLY A 4 5.78 -15.28 -15.79
C GLY A 4 6.92 -15.06 -16.77
N MET A 5 7.84 -14.18 -16.37
CA MET A 5 9.03 -13.76 -17.11
C MET A 5 10.27 -14.05 -16.27
N ARG A 6 11.33 -14.59 -16.90
CA ARG A 6 12.63 -14.81 -16.24
C ARG A 6 13.66 -13.86 -16.82
N ALA A 7 14.41 -13.19 -15.95
CA ALA A 7 15.46 -12.23 -16.29
C ALA A 7 16.63 -12.37 -15.31
N PHE A 8 17.85 -12.60 -15.80
CA PHE A 8 19.07 -12.65 -14.95
C PHE A 8 18.94 -13.49 -13.66
N ASP A 9 18.40 -14.70 -13.81
CA ASP A 9 18.10 -15.64 -12.72
C ASP A 9 17.03 -15.23 -11.71
N ILE A 10 16.34 -14.11 -11.97
CA ILE A 10 15.13 -13.72 -11.26
C ILE A 10 13.92 -14.19 -12.03
N GLU A 11 13.05 -14.93 -11.35
CA GLU A 11 11.74 -15.32 -11.84
C GLU A 11 10.71 -14.32 -11.34
N PHE A 12 10.12 -13.53 -12.24
CA PHE A 12 8.94 -12.70 -11.98
C PHE A 12 7.69 -13.46 -12.42
N SER A 13 6.91 -13.95 -11.47
CA SER A 13 5.70 -14.73 -11.73
C SER A 13 4.69 -14.56 -10.61
N ASP A 14 3.43 -14.90 -10.89
CA ASP A 14 2.37 -14.98 -9.88
C ASP A 14 2.70 -15.97 -8.75
N ALA A 15 3.54 -16.97 -9.04
CA ALA A 15 4.00 -17.98 -8.11
C ALA A 15 5.37 -17.69 -7.46
N ALA A 16 6.08 -16.63 -7.86
CA ALA A 16 7.46 -16.39 -7.45
C ALA A 16 7.63 -16.36 -5.91
N LEU A 17 6.69 -15.70 -5.23
CA LEU A 17 6.72 -15.57 -3.77
C LEU A 17 6.45 -16.88 -3.01
N LEU A 18 5.98 -17.96 -3.65
CA LEU A 18 5.89 -19.28 -3.02
C LEU A 18 7.26 -19.78 -2.55
N LYS A 19 8.33 -19.37 -3.24
CA LYS A 19 9.72 -19.69 -2.87
C LYS A 19 10.23 -18.85 -1.69
N ARG A 20 9.44 -17.89 -1.19
CA ARG A 20 9.78 -16.93 -0.12
C ARG A 20 8.59 -16.72 0.83
N PRO A 21 8.13 -17.77 1.55
CA PRO A 21 6.88 -17.73 2.33
C PRO A 21 6.87 -16.65 3.41
N GLN A 22 8.00 -16.36 4.05
CA GLN A 22 8.10 -15.29 5.06
C GLN A 22 7.88 -13.89 4.46
N HIS A 23 8.46 -13.62 3.28
CA HIS A 23 8.25 -12.35 2.58
C HIS A 23 6.80 -12.24 2.11
N ALA A 24 6.23 -13.33 1.56
CA ALA A 24 4.83 -13.38 1.17
C ALA A 24 3.90 -13.10 2.35
N ALA A 25 4.19 -13.66 3.54
CA ALA A 25 3.42 -13.41 4.75
C ALA A 25 3.51 -11.94 5.21
N ALA A 26 4.71 -11.33 5.19
CA ALA A 26 4.89 -9.92 5.51
C ALA A 26 4.10 -9.00 4.56
N LEU A 27 4.17 -9.27 3.25
CA LEU A 27 3.36 -8.57 2.24
C LEU A 27 1.85 -8.71 2.51
N GLY A 28 1.40 -9.93 2.83
CA GLY A 28 0.02 -10.20 3.21
C GLY A 28 -0.44 -9.34 4.39
N ARG A 29 0.37 -9.26 5.46
CA ARG A 29 0.07 -8.44 6.64
C ARG A 29 0.01 -6.94 6.32
N ILE A 30 0.90 -6.44 5.46
CA ILE A 30 0.84 -5.05 4.97
C ILE A 30 -0.49 -4.79 4.25
N PHE A 31 -0.91 -5.71 3.36
CA PHE A 31 -2.14 -5.55 2.59
C PHE A 31 -3.39 -5.58 3.46
N THR A 32 -3.47 -6.52 4.41
CA THR A 32 -4.61 -6.63 5.33
C THR A 32 -4.65 -5.51 6.35
N GLY A 33 -3.48 -5.09 6.87
CA GLY A 33 -3.37 -3.98 7.81
C GLY A 33 -3.91 -2.67 7.22
N TRP A 34 -3.72 -2.46 5.91
CA TRP A 34 -4.28 -1.30 5.23
C TRP A 34 -5.82 -1.25 5.28
N SER A 35 -6.50 -2.37 5.11
CA SER A 35 -7.98 -2.40 5.19
C SER A 35 -8.50 -2.00 6.57
N LEU A 36 -7.75 -2.32 7.63
CA LEU A 36 -8.09 -1.86 8.99
C LEU A 36 -7.85 -0.36 9.15
N ILE A 37 -6.77 0.17 8.59
CA ILE A 37 -6.50 1.61 8.56
C ILE A 37 -7.63 2.35 7.83
N GLU A 38 -8.08 1.86 6.68
CA GLU A 38 -9.20 2.44 5.94
C GLU A 38 -10.49 2.45 6.76
N ALA A 39 -10.79 1.35 7.45
CA ALA A 39 -11.95 1.26 8.33
C ALA A 39 -11.87 2.24 9.50
N ALA A 40 -10.69 2.38 10.12
CA ALA A 40 -10.50 3.33 11.22
C ALA A 40 -10.67 4.79 10.75
N VAL A 41 -10.11 5.15 9.58
CA VAL A 41 -10.31 6.48 8.97
C VAL A 41 -11.79 6.75 8.67
N ALA A 42 -12.51 5.76 8.14
CA ALA A 42 -13.95 5.87 7.90
C ALA A 42 -14.75 6.03 9.21
N GLY A 43 -14.36 5.32 10.26
CA GLY A 43 -14.93 5.43 11.60
C GLY A 43 -14.76 6.84 12.18
N ILE A 44 -13.54 7.40 12.08
CA ILE A 44 -13.27 8.78 12.52
C ILE A 44 -14.13 9.78 11.75
N LEU A 45 -14.22 9.65 10.42
CA LEU A 45 -15.09 10.51 9.63
C LEU A 45 -16.56 10.38 10.04
N GLY A 46 -17.03 9.15 10.25
CA GLY A 46 -18.39 8.88 10.74
C GLY A 46 -18.69 9.60 12.05
N HIS A 47 -17.73 9.59 12.97
CA HIS A 47 -17.84 10.29 14.24
C HIS A 47 -17.85 11.81 14.07
N LEU A 48 -16.92 12.37 13.28
CA LEU A 48 -16.91 13.81 12.97
C LEU A 48 -18.24 14.27 12.37
N MET A 49 -18.89 13.43 11.58
CA MET A 49 -20.22 13.68 11.00
C MET A 49 -21.39 13.36 11.96
N HIS A 50 -21.22 13.62 13.26
CA HIS A 50 -22.21 13.36 14.32
C HIS A 50 -22.70 11.89 14.34
N ASP A 51 -21.75 10.97 14.37
CA ASP A 51 -21.97 9.51 14.39
C ASP A 51 -22.78 8.96 13.19
N ASN A 52 -22.87 9.71 12.09
CA ASN A 52 -23.51 9.25 10.87
C ASN A 52 -22.57 8.42 9.99
N GLN A 53 -22.27 7.20 10.46
CA GLN A 53 -21.40 6.26 9.75
C GLN A 53 -21.87 5.94 8.33
N ARG A 54 -23.18 5.90 8.09
CA ARG A 54 -23.74 5.64 6.74
C ARG A 54 -23.44 6.78 5.78
N ALA A 55 -23.59 8.03 6.22
CA ALA A 55 -23.25 9.19 5.41
C ALA A 55 -21.75 9.28 5.14
N ALA A 56 -20.90 8.99 6.14
CA ALA A 56 -19.45 8.94 5.97
C ALA A 56 -19.03 7.87 4.94
N MET A 57 -19.58 6.66 5.03
CA MET A 57 -19.31 5.60 4.04
C MET A 57 -19.80 5.96 2.65
N ALA A 58 -20.99 6.57 2.53
CA ALA A 58 -21.52 7.04 1.25
C ALA A 58 -20.61 8.12 0.63
N LEU A 59 -20.13 9.07 1.43
CA LEU A 59 -19.19 10.11 1.00
C LEU A 59 -17.87 9.50 0.53
N LEU A 60 -17.26 8.62 1.32
CA LEU A 60 -16.00 7.96 0.95
C LEU A 60 -16.13 7.08 -0.28
N GLY A 61 -17.31 6.47 -0.49
CA GLY A 61 -17.65 5.66 -1.65
C GLY A 61 -17.67 6.44 -2.97
N GLN A 62 -17.79 7.77 -2.94
CA GLN A 62 -17.72 8.60 -4.15
C GLN A 62 -16.31 8.71 -4.71
N PHE A 63 -15.29 8.36 -3.93
CA PHE A 63 -13.89 8.49 -4.32
C PHE A 63 -13.29 7.15 -4.71
N SER A 64 -12.64 7.12 -5.89
CA SER A 64 -11.97 5.95 -6.44
C SER A 64 -10.55 5.75 -5.92
N THR A 65 -9.98 6.73 -5.21
CA THR A 65 -8.59 6.67 -4.72
C THR A 65 -8.49 6.98 -3.23
N ASN A 66 -7.56 6.31 -2.55
CA ASN A 66 -7.29 6.52 -1.13
C ASN A 66 -6.83 7.95 -0.84
N ASN A 67 -6.07 8.56 -1.76
CA ASN A 67 -5.68 9.95 -1.62
C ASN A 67 -6.89 10.89 -1.62
N ALA A 68 -7.84 10.70 -2.53
CA ALA A 68 -9.05 11.53 -2.58
C ALA A 68 -9.92 11.34 -1.32
N ARG A 69 -10.05 10.09 -0.84
CA ARG A 69 -10.72 9.79 0.45
C ARG A 69 -10.07 10.54 1.62
N LEU A 70 -8.75 10.47 1.74
CA LEU A 70 -8.02 11.15 2.83
C LEU A 70 -8.13 12.68 2.74
N GLU A 71 -8.07 13.28 1.54
CA GLU A 71 -8.27 14.72 1.42
C GLU A 71 -9.71 15.15 1.74
N ALA A 72 -10.71 14.31 1.45
CA ALA A 72 -12.09 14.56 1.89
C ALA A 72 -12.22 14.55 3.41
N VAL A 73 -11.61 13.56 4.09
CA VAL A 73 -11.57 13.50 5.57
C VAL A 73 -10.90 14.74 6.15
N LYS A 74 -9.77 15.16 5.61
CA LYS A 74 -9.05 16.36 6.06
C LYS A 74 -9.90 17.63 5.90
N LYS A 75 -10.65 17.76 4.81
CA LYS A 75 -11.57 18.90 4.60
C LYS A 75 -12.75 18.91 5.57
N VAL A 76 -13.31 17.74 5.90
CA VAL A 76 -14.35 17.67 6.93
C VAL A 76 -13.76 18.04 8.29
N ALA A 77 -12.56 17.56 8.59
CA ALA A 77 -11.88 17.88 9.84
C ALA A 77 -11.58 19.37 10.02
N THR A 78 -11.25 20.13 8.96
CA THR A 78 -11.03 21.57 9.09
C THR A 78 -12.28 22.35 9.51
N GLU A 79 -13.47 21.79 9.32
CA GLU A 79 -14.74 22.39 9.73
C GLU A 79 -15.23 21.90 11.10
N LEU A 80 -14.88 20.66 11.49
CA LEU A 80 -15.50 19.95 12.61
C LEU A 80 -14.55 19.58 13.76
N VAL A 81 -13.23 19.60 13.55
CA VAL A 81 -12.24 19.36 14.62
C VAL A 81 -11.87 20.68 15.27
N ASP A 82 -11.80 20.70 16.59
CA ASP A 82 -11.38 21.88 17.36
C ASP A 82 -10.02 22.41 16.89
N ALA A 83 -9.90 23.74 16.84
CA ALA A 83 -8.71 24.41 16.32
C ALA A 83 -7.42 24.01 17.04
N SER A 84 -7.50 23.65 18.32
CA SER A 84 -6.37 23.16 19.12
C SER A 84 -5.92 21.74 18.76
N GLU A 85 -6.82 20.90 18.26
CA GLU A 85 -6.55 19.51 17.90
C GLU A 85 -6.22 19.33 16.41
N LEU A 86 -6.73 20.23 15.57
CA LEU A 86 -6.64 20.15 14.11
C LEU A 86 -5.20 19.92 13.59
N PRO A 87 -4.14 20.59 14.09
CA PRO A 87 -2.78 20.32 13.61
C PRO A 87 -2.33 18.87 13.83
N ALA A 88 -2.63 18.29 14.99
CA ALA A 88 -2.27 16.92 15.31
C ALA A 88 -3.05 15.93 14.42
N PHE A 89 -4.34 16.20 14.23
CA PHE A 89 -5.20 15.40 13.34
C PHE A 89 -4.69 15.41 11.89
N LEU A 90 -4.37 16.59 11.34
CA LEU A 90 -3.86 16.72 9.98
C LEU A 90 -2.49 16.04 9.81
N ALA A 91 -1.64 16.08 10.85
CA ALA A 91 -0.37 15.36 10.85
C ALA A 91 -0.57 13.84 10.81
N LEU A 92 -1.52 13.31 11.60
CA LEU A 92 -1.90 11.89 11.57
C LEU A 92 -2.38 11.47 10.17
N MET A 93 -3.31 12.22 9.57
CA MET A 93 -3.79 11.97 8.20
C MET A 93 -2.66 12.07 7.16
N GLY A 94 -1.71 12.98 7.35
CA GLY A 94 -0.51 13.10 6.52
C GLY A 94 0.34 11.83 6.56
N ARG A 95 0.55 11.24 7.74
CA ARG A 95 1.26 9.97 7.87
C ARG A 95 0.50 8.80 7.25
N VAL A 96 -0.83 8.76 7.39
CA VAL A 96 -1.69 7.76 6.71
C VAL A 96 -1.52 7.85 5.19
N LYS A 97 -1.48 9.06 4.63
CA LYS A 97 -1.24 9.28 3.19
C LYS A 97 0.12 8.77 2.73
N VAL A 98 1.18 9.03 3.51
CA VAL A 98 2.53 8.52 3.20
C VAL A 98 2.55 6.99 3.23
N HIS A 99 1.95 6.37 4.23
CA HIS A 99 1.87 4.91 4.34
C HIS A 99 1.02 4.30 3.20
N ALA A 100 -0.11 4.92 2.85
CA ALA A 100 -0.95 4.52 1.72
C ALA A 100 -0.16 4.45 0.41
N LYS A 101 0.73 5.45 0.18
CA LYS A 101 1.61 5.45 -0.99
C LYS A 101 2.58 4.26 -0.96
N LYS A 102 3.32 4.07 0.14
CA LYS A 102 4.25 2.93 0.29
C LYS A 102 3.55 1.60 0.03
N ARG A 103 2.39 1.38 0.65
CA ARG A 103 1.58 0.17 0.48
C ARG A 103 1.11 0.00 -0.96
N ASN A 104 0.65 1.05 -1.64
CA ASN A 104 0.22 0.96 -3.04
C ASN A 104 1.37 0.59 -3.97
N ASP A 105 2.56 1.15 -3.75
CA ASP A 105 3.75 0.80 -4.51
C ASP A 105 4.04 -0.71 -4.35
N ILE A 106 3.97 -1.24 -3.12
CA ILE A 106 4.13 -2.67 -2.83
C ILE A 106 3.02 -3.53 -3.48
N ALA A 107 1.76 -3.14 -3.34
CA ALA A 107 0.60 -3.93 -3.78
C ALA A 107 0.46 -4.04 -5.31
N HIS A 108 0.92 -3.03 -6.05
CA HIS A 108 0.84 -2.98 -7.51
C HIS A 108 2.18 -3.28 -8.18
N GLY A 109 3.11 -3.93 -7.47
CA GLY A 109 4.37 -4.42 -8.02
C GLY A 109 4.24 -5.82 -8.63
N VAL A 110 5.09 -6.10 -9.62
CA VAL A 110 5.35 -7.46 -10.10
C VAL A 110 6.53 -8.01 -9.31
N TRP A 111 6.29 -9.08 -8.56
CA TRP A 111 7.26 -9.64 -7.63
C TRP A 111 8.06 -10.77 -8.28
N GLY A 112 9.35 -10.82 -7.94
CA GLY A 112 10.26 -11.83 -8.42
C GLY A 112 11.25 -12.32 -7.37
N VAL A 113 11.83 -13.48 -7.64
CA VAL A 113 12.79 -14.13 -6.74
C VAL A 113 14.00 -14.64 -7.51
N LYS A 114 15.19 -14.44 -6.96
CA LYS A 114 16.43 -15.00 -7.50
C LYS A 114 16.79 -16.31 -6.81
N GLU A 115 17.20 -17.33 -7.56
CA GLU A 115 17.75 -18.55 -6.95
C GLU A 115 19.09 -18.24 -6.26
N GLY A 116 19.31 -18.81 -5.07
CA GLY A 116 20.51 -18.54 -4.25
C GLY A 116 20.47 -17.25 -3.42
N ALA A 117 19.67 -16.24 -3.76
CA ALA A 117 19.48 -15.05 -2.92
C ALA A 117 18.23 -15.20 -2.03
N GLY A 118 18.32 -16.07 -1.01
CA GLY A 118 17.20 -16.40 -0.12
C GLY A 118 16.62 -15.24 0.69
N HIS A 119 17.41 -14.17 0.87
CA HIS A 119 17.12 -13.03 1.75
C HIS A 119 16.48 -11.83 1.04
N LEU A 120 16.28 -11.91 -0.28
CA LEU A 120 15.70 -10.84 -1.09
C LEU A 120 14.48 -11.32 -1.88
N VAL A 121 13.58 -10.37 -2.09
CA VAL A 121 12.59 -10.39 -3.17
C VAL A 121 12.74 -9.11 -3.99
N TYR A 122 12.41 -9.21 -5.27
CA TYR A 122 12.55 -8.13 -6.23
C TYR A 122 11.17 -7.62 -6.63
N ARG A 123 11.01 -6.32 -6.80
CA ARG A 123 9.78 -5.69 -7.26
C ARG A 123 10.06 -4.86 -8.50
N LEU A 124 9.24 -5.04 -9.52
CA LEU A 124 9.12 -4.10 -10.62
C LEU A 124 7.82 -3.32 -10.48
N SER A 125 7.85 -2.03 -10.78
CA SER A 125 6.60 -1.30 -10.93
C SER A 125 5.79 -1.86 -12.10
N LEU A 126 4.46 -1.84 -12.02
CA LEU A 126 3.61 -2.23 -13.15
C LEU A 126 3.96 -1.47 -14.44
N LYS A 127 4.35 -0.20 -14.31
CA LYS A 127 4.78 0.64 -15.43
C LYS A 127 6.06 0.09 -16.07
N ASP A 128 7.08 -0.21 -15.28
CA ASP A 128 8.36 -0.72 -15.79
C ASP A 128 8.19 -2.11 -16.40
N PHE A 129 7.40 -2.98 -15.76
CA PHE A 129 7.08 -4.30 -16.30
C PHE A 129 6.29 -4.22 -17.61
N ALA A 130 5.30 -3.31 -17.70
CA ALA A 130 4.54 -3.10 -18.93
C ALA A 130 5.41 -2.55 -20.06
N ASN A 131 6.30 -1.60 -19.77
CA ASN A 131 7.23 -1.05 -20.76
C ASN A 131 8.14 -2.14 -21.34
N VAL A 132 8.72 -3.00 -20.49
CA VAL A 132 9.52 -4.13 -20.99
C VAL A 132 8.68 -5.08 -21.81
N THR A 133 7.46 -5.39 -21.38
CA THR A 133 6.57 -6.27 -22.14
C THR A 133 6.33 -5.73 -23.56
N LEU A 134 6.15 -4.42 -23.71
CA LEU A 134 5.97 -3.76 -25.01
C LEU A 134 7.24 -3.78 -25.86
N GLU A 135 8.41 -3.52 -25.26
CA GLU A 135 9.71 -3.58 -25.92
C GLU A 135 10.08 -5.00 -26.38
N PHE A 136 9.50 -6.03 -25.75
CA PHE A 136 9.74 -7.42 -26.09
C PHE A 136 8.90 -7.91 -27.30
N ILE A 137 7.82 -7.21 -27.66
CA ILE A 137 6.92 -7.64 -28.75
C ILE A 137 7.65 -7.76 -30.10
N PRO A 138 8.51 -6.81 -30.53
CA PRO A 138 9.28 -6.94 -31.76
C PRO A 138 10.28 -8.09 -31.71
N GLU A 139 10.98 -8.29 -30.59
CA GLU A 139 11.95 -9.38 -30.41
C GLU A 139 11.29 -10.76 -30.48
N MET A 140 10.12 -10.93 -29.85
CA MET A 140 9.33 -12.16 -29.97
C MET A 140 8.89 -12.42 -31.41
N LYS A 141 8.49 -11.37 -32.14
CA LYS A 141 8.15 -11.49 -33.56
C LYS A 141 9.36 -11.86 -34.42
N ALA A 142 10.57 -11.48 -34.01
CA ALA A 142 11.82 -11.83 -34.65
C ALA A 142 12.35 -13.23 -34.26
N GLY A 143 11.69 -13.93 -33.33
CA GLY A 143 12.14 -15.23 -32.81
C GLY A 143 13.26 -15.13 -31.77
N ASN A 144 13.56 -13.92 -31.29
CA ASN A 144 14.53 -13.70 -30.22
C ASN A 144 13.84 -13.83 -28.86
N HIS A 145 14.40 -14.65 -27.98
CA HIS A 145 13.89 -14.89 -26.62
C HIS A 145 14.73 -14.21 -25.53
N ILE A 146 15.72 -13.41 -25.92
CA ILE A 146 16.64 -12.70 -25.03
C ILE A 146 16.55 -11.22 -25.41
N GLY A 147 15.84 -10.42 -24.61
CA GLY A 147 15.66 -8.97 -24.84
C GLY A 147 16.31 -8.11 -23.75
N PRO A 148 15.88 -6.83 -23.59
CA PRO A 148 16.55 -5.77 -22.80
C PRO A 148 16.38 -5.94 -21.29
N PHE A 149 16.69 -7.13 -20.79
CA PHE A 149 16.52 -7.50 -19.39
C PHE A 149 17.51 -6.79 -18.46
N ALA A 150 18.61 -6.21 -19.00
CA ALA A 150 19.67 -5.59 -18.21
C ALA A 150 19.18 -4.27 -17.60
N ASP A 151 18.56 -3.43 -18.42
CA ASP A 151 17.97 -2.16 -18.00
C ASP A 151 16.78 -2.36 -17.06
N LEU A 152 16.12 -3.52 -17.14
CA LEU A 152 15.06 -3.90 -16.22
C LEU A 152 15.60 -4.17 -14.81
N MET A 153 16.78 -4.77 -14.72
CA MET A 153 17.42 -5.07 -13.45
C MET A 153 17.83 -3.80 -12.70
N GLU A 154 18.26 -2.76 -13.41
CA GLU A 154 18.53 -1.45 -12.81
C GLU A 154 17.28 -0.80 -12.19
N LYS A 155 16.10 -1.18 -12.68
CA LYS A 155 14.80 -0.68 -12.20
C LYS A 155 14.16 -1.57 -11.14
N ALA A 156 14.69 -2.77 -10.91
CA ALA A 156 14.15 -3.69 -9.93
C ALA A 156 14.49 -3.20 -8.52
N GLU A 157 13.46 -2.93 -7.73
CA GLU A 157 13.62 -2.59 -6.31
C GLU A 157 13.85 -3.87 -5.50
N GLU A 158 14.83 -3.84 -4.60
CA GLU A 158 15.13 -4.95 -3.71
C GLU A 158 14.46 -4.77 -2.35
N PHE A 159 13.87 -5.84 -1.83
CA PHE A 159 13.26 -5.86 -0.52
C PHE A 159 13.82 -7.02 0.30
N THR A 160 14.35 -6.70 1.47
CA THR A 160 14.62 -7.67 2.53
C THR A 160 13.35 -7.95 3.32
N LEU A 161 13.32 -9.09 4.03
CA LEU A 161 12.25 -9.37 4.98
C LEU A 161 12.12 -8.26 6.04
N GLU A 162 13.25 -7.79 6.58
CA GLU A 162 13.28 -6.72 7.59
C GLU A 162 12.67 -5.41 7.08
N ALA A 163 12.93 -5.04 5.82
CA ALA A 163 12.34 -3.83 5.22
C ALA A 163 10.81 -3.93 5.08
N LEU A 164 10.31 -5.13 4.76
CA LEU A 164 8.87 -5.40 4.69
C LEU A 164 8.25 -5.40 6.10
N GLU A 165 8.87 -6.05 7.06
CA GLU A 165 8.43 -6.09 8.46
C GLU A 165 8.43 -4.69 9.10
N LYS A 166 9.42 -3.84 8.76
CA LYS A 166 9.42 -2.44 9.17
C LYS A 166 8.21 -1.69 8.60
N THR A 167 7.88 -1.90 7.33
CA THR A 167 6.71 -1.28 6.69
C THR A 167 5.41 -1.76 7.34
N GLU A 168 5.32 -3.04 7.67
CA GLU A 168 4.21 -3.62 8.43
C GLU A 168 4.08 -2.96 9.82
N ALA A 169 5.19 -2.85 10.56
CA ALA A 169 5.22 -2.25 11.88
C ALA A 169 4.80 -0.76 11.85
N GLU A 170 5.23 -0.01 10.84
CA GLU A 170 4.78 1.37 10.60
C GLU A 170 3.25 1.43 10.43
N GLY A 171 2.66 0.51 9.67
CA GLY A 171 1.21 0.43 9.47
C GLY A 171 0.47 0.06 10.76
N SER A 172 0.98 -0.90 11.52
CA SER A 172 0.43 -1.31 12.81
C SER A 172 0.45 -0.19 13.84
N ALA A 173 1.54 0.57 13.91
CA ALA A 173 1.64 1.74 14.78
C ALA A 173 0.62 2.82 14.37
N LEU A 174 0.47 3.07 13.08
CA LEU A 174 -0.55 3.99 12.55
C LEU A 174 -1.96 3.58 12.93
N LEU A 175 -2.27 2.29 12.82
CA LEU A 175 -3.57 1.76 13.18
C LEU A 175 -3.87 1.96 14.68
N ALA A 176 -2.88 1.72 15.53
CA ALA A 176 -3.02 1.96 16.97
C ALA A 176 -3.29 3.44 17.28
N GLU A 177 -2.59 4.37 16.60
CA GLU A 177 -2.84 5.81 16.74
C GLU A 177 -4.24 6.22 16.27
N LEU A 178 -4.72 5.65 15.14
CA LEU A 178 -6.06 5.93 14.63
C LEU A 178 -7.17 5.43 15.57
N TYR A 179 -7.03 4.23 16.12
CA TYR A 179 -7.97 3.76 17.15
C TYR A 179 -7.86 4.56 18.45
N GLY A 180 -6.66 5.05 18.79
CA GLY A 180 -6.46 5.98 19.90
C GLY A 180 -7.26 7.26 19.73
N ASP A 181 -7.11 7.94 18.59
CA ASP A 181 -7.85 9.15 18.23
C ASP A 181 -9.37 8.89 18.22
N LEU A 182 -9.83 7.82 17.56
CA LEU A 182 -11.25 7.47 17.52
C LEU A 182 -11.82 7.25 18.93
N ASN A 183 -11.13 6.50 19.79
CA ASN A 183 -11.57 6.24 21.16
C ASN A 183 -11.61 7.50 22.02
N GLN A 184 -10.64 8.41 21.84
CA GLN A 184 -10.64 9.70 22.55
C GLN A 184 -11.86 10.54 22.16
N ARG A 185 -12.17 10.61 20.87
CA ARG A 185 -13.33 11.35 20.36
C ARG A 185 -14.66 10.77 20.85
N ILE A 186 -14.82 9.44 20.79
CA ILE A 186 -16.01 8.75 21.31
C ILE A 186 -16.21 9.05 22.81
N LYS A 187 -15.13 9.05 23.61
CA LYS A 187 -15.21 9.38 25.03
C LYS A 187 -15.62 10.84 25.26
N ALA A 188 -15.00 11.78 24.55
CA ALA A 188 -15.33 13.19 24.66
C ALA A 188 -16.80 13.46 24.31
N ALA A 189 -17.34 12.80 23.28
CA ALA A 189 -18.75 12.92 22.90
C ALA A 189 -19.72 12.32 23.91
N ALA A 190 -19.31 11.33 24.70
CA ALA A 190 -20.12 10.75 25.76
C ALA A 190 -20.16 11.60 27.04
N GLU A 191 -19.20 12.53 27.19
CA GLU A 191 -19.05 13.43 28.35
C GLU A 191 -19.64 14.84 28.11
N ALA A 192 -20.02 15.15 26.86
CA ALA A 192 -20.61 16.42 26.43
C ALA A 192 -22.14 16.41 26.46
#